data_AF-A0A2N2JP48-F1
#
_entry.id   AF-A0A2N2JP48-F1
#
_cell.length_a   1.000
_cell.length_b   1.000
_cell.length_c   1.000
_cell.angle_alpha   90.00
_cell.angle_beta   90.00
_cell.angle_gamma   90.00
#
_symmetry.space_group_name_H-M   'P 1'
#
loop_
_entity.id
_entity.type
_entity.pdbx_description
1 polymer ?
#
loop_
_entity_poly.entity_id
_entity_poly.type
_entity_poly.pdbx_seq_one_letter_code
_entity_poly.pdbx_strand_id
1 'polypeptide(L)'
;MASHAASDGGDAATPDATADVAADGVVADTAPALRRCNGYPELCARRLDEIVFPATHNSMANADEGWLGPNQTHGLARQLDDGVRALLIDTHAWNGGAYLCHGVCEFGNLPLVDGLTVIREFLDGHPDELVILVIEDHLDTAPTVDAFTASGLDGYLLTLPPGERPPVLADALDAGTRLLVALESGRPPPAWYHHVWDYAFDTPYSFDSPEAFSCECNRGCAGREAKPFFLLNHFITRGIGSVDDAAAVNQREVLLTRALACQEALGHLPNLVAVDFYEQGDLLAVAAELNGVVSAPAPSR
;
A
#
# COMPACT_ATOMS: atom_id res chain seq x y z
N MET A 1 39.02 16.19 -91.06
CA MET A 1 38.87 15.42 -89.80
C MET A 1 37.55 14.65 -89.91
N ALA A 2 37.62 13.34 -89.66
CA ALA A 2 36.59 12.29 -89.78
C ALA A 2 35.26 12.61 -89.05
N SER A 3 34.08 12.01 -89.28
CA SER A 3 33.55 10.96 -90.17
C SER A 3 32.02 10.90 -89.92
N HIS A 4 31.25 10.49 -90.94
CA HIS A 4 29.97 9.72 -91.00
C HIS A 4 29.27 9.30 -89.68
N ALA A 5 27.95 9.06 -89.57
CA ALA A 5 26.75 9.15 -90.43
C ALA A 5 25.53 8.63 -89.61
N ALA A 6 24.30 8.94 -90.09
CA ALA A 6 23.04 8.13 -90.02
C ALA A 6 22.43 7.79 -88.63
N SER A 7 21.13 7.57 -88.44
CA SER A 7 19.86 7.75 -89.19
C SER A 7 18.69 7.39 -88.23
N ASP A 8 17.47 7.76 -88.62
CA ASP A 8 16.15 7.57 -88.00
C ASP A 8 15.76 6.19 -87.39
N GLY A 9 14.74 6.25 -86.52
CA GLY A 9 13.81 5.17 -86.13
C GLY A 9 13.27 5.46 -84.71
N GLY A 10 11.98 5.54 -84.37
CA GLY A 10 10.79 4.88 -84.92
C GLY A 10 10.16 4.01 -83.82
N ASP A 11 8.99 4.44 -83.32
CA ASP A 11 7.89 3.67 -82.71
C ASP A 11 7.80 3.26 -81.20
N ALA A 12 6.59 3.57 -80.69
CA ALA A 12 5.65 2.77 -79.87
C ALA A 12 5.68 2.76 -78.32
N ALA A 13 4.82 3.63 -77.76
CA ALA A 13 3.72 3.42 -76.78
C ALA A 13 3.78 2.36 -75.65
N THR A 14 3.48 2.81 -74.43
CA THR A 14 2.49 2.24 -73.49
C THR A 14 1.98 3.31 -72.49
N PRO A 15 0.69 3.32 -72.10
CA PRO A 15 0.19 4.17 -71.02
C PRO A 15 0.32 3.47 -69.66
N ASP A 16 0.73 4.24 -68.66
CA ASP A 16 0.91 3.85 -67.26
C ASP A 16 -0.44 3.77 -66.54
N ALA A 17 -0.68 2.67 -65.83
CA ALA A 17 -1.90 2.41 -65.07
C ALA A 17 -1.63 2.75 -63.59
N THR A 18 -2.14 3.89 -63.13
CA THR A 18 -2.18 4.21 -61.70
C THR A 18 -3.42 3.57 -61.07
N ALA A 19 -3.19 2.58 -60.21
CA ALA A 19 -4.21 1.98 -59.37
C ALA A 19 -4.29 2.75 -58.03
N ASP A 20 -5.47 3.30 -57.72
CA ASP A 20 -5.83 3.79 -56.39
C ASP A 20 -5.84 2.63 -55.39
N VAL A 21 -4.95 2.69 -54.39
CA VAL A 21 -4.97 1.77 -53.25
C VAL A 21 -5.77 2.44 -52.14
N ALA A 22 -6.95 1.89 -51.85
CA ALA A 22 -7.77 2.26 -50.70
C ALA A 22 -6.98 2.01 -49.40
N ALA A 23 -6.92 3.02 -48.54
CA ALA A 23 -6.36 2.89 -47.20
C ALA A 23 -7.36 2.12 -46.33
N ASP A 24 -7.05 0.85 -46.04
CA ASP A 24 -7.74 0.07 -45.02
C ASP A 24 -7.44 0.67 -43.64
N GLY A 25 -8.48 1.19 -43.00
CA GLY A 25 -8.44 1.64 -41.61
C GLY A 25 -8.32 0.44 -40.70
N VAL A 26 -7.14 0.23 -40.13
CA VAL A 26 -6.94 -0.72 -39.02
C VAL A 26 -7.61 -0.13 -37.78
N VAL A 27 -8.77 -0.67 -37.41
CA VAL A 27 -9.38 -0.44 -36.09
C VAL A 27 -8.53 -1.23 -35.10
N ALA A 28 -7.78 -0.53 -34.24
CA ALA A 28 -7.05 -1.15 -33.16
C ALA A 28 -8.05 -1.74 -32.15
N ASP A 29 -8.15 -3.06 -32.11
CA ASP A 29 -8.82 -3.81 -31.06
C ASP A 29 -8.03 -3.62 -29.75
N THR A 30 -8.41 -2.59 -28.99
CA THR A 30 -7.87 -2.35 -27.66
C THR A 30 -8.71 -3.16 -26.69
N ALA A 31 -8.32 -4.43 -26.48
CA ALA A 31 -8.80 -5.19 -25.35
C ALA A 31 -8.64 -4.31 -24.08
N PRO A 32 -9.68 -4.22 -23.22
CA PRO A 32 -9.59 -3.38 -22.03
C PRO A 32 -8.37 -3.80 -21.20
N ALA A 33 -7.61 -2.82 -20.73
CA ALA A 33 -6.50 -3.08 -19.83
C ALA A 33 -7.02 -3.90 -18.65
N LEU A 34 -6.34 -5.01 -18.35
CA LEU A 34 -6.72 -5.88 -17.24
C LEU A 34 -6.71 -5.05 -15.95
N ARG A 35 -7.85 -5.05 -15.22
CA ARG A 35 -7.98 -4.35 -13.94
C ARG A 35 -6.84 -4.75 -13.01
N ARG A 36 -6.28 -3.77 -12.31
CA ARG A 36 -5.21 -3.95 -11.34
C ARG A 36 -5.73 -3.53 -9.98
N CYS A 37 -5.88 -4.47 -9.06
CA CYS A 37 -6.33 -4.16 -7.71
C CYS A 37 -5.10 -4.07 -6.81
N ASN A 38 -4.92 -2.93 -6.14
CA ASN A 38 -3.65 -2.59 -5.49
C ASN A 38 -2.42 -2.77 -6.40
N GLY A 39 -2.52 -2.32 -7.66
CA GLY A 39 -1.44 -2.40 -8.66
C GLY A 39 -1.29 -3.75 -9.41
N TYR A 40 -1.98 -4.81 -8.98
CA TYR A 40 -1.79 -6.16 -9.51
C TYR A 40 -3.09 -6.83 -9.94
N PRO A 41 -3.17 -7.39 -11.16
CA PRO A 41 -4.35 -8.15 -11.60
C PRO A 41 -4.63 -9.39 -10.75
N GLU A 42 -3.59 -10.07 -10.28
CA GLU A 42 -3.68 -11.30 -9.51
C GLU A 42 -4.30 -11.09 -8.13
N LEU A 43 -4.23 -9.87 -7.59
CA LEU A 43 -4.81 -9.54 -6.29
C LEU A 43 -6.32 -9.31 -6.36
N CYS A 44 -6.87 -8.99 -7.55
CA CYS A 44 -8.31 -8.74 -7.69
C CYS A 44 -9.18 -9.92 -7.25
N ALA A 45 -8.70 -11.15 -7.45
CA ALA A 45 -9.44 -12.37 -7.10
C ALA A 45 -9.17 -12.88 -5.68
N ARG A 46 -8.33 -12.19 -4.88
CA ARG A 46 -7.94 -12.64 -3.54
C ARG A 46 -8.79 -11.99 -2.47
N ARG A 47 -9.04 -12.73 -1.39
CA ARG A 47 -9.58 -12.13 -0.17
C ARG A 47 -8.52 -11.28 0.54
N LEU A 48 -8.94 -10.30 1.34
CA LEU A 48 -7.99 -9.45 2.06
C LEU A 48 -7.05 -10.25 2.99
N ASP A 49 -7.50 -11.37 3.58
CA ASP A 49 -6.68 -12.28 4.38
C ASP A 49 -5.66 -13.11 3.57
N GLU A 50 -5.71 -13.04 2.23
CA GLU A 50 -4.82 -13.77 1.31
C GLU A 50 -3.81 -12.85 0.61
N ILE A 51 -3.68 -11.60 1.09
CA ILE A 51 -2.83 -10.56 0.54
C ILE A 51 -1.82 -10.09 1.60
N VAL A 52 -0.59 -9.84 1.15
CA VAL A 52 0.45 -9.12 1.88
C VAL A 52 0.45 -7.65 1.45
N PHE A 53 0.19 -6.76 2.39
CA PHE A 53 0.20 -5.31 2.22
C PHE A 53 1.53 -4.76 2.77
N PRO A 54 2.32 -4.04 1.95
CA PRO A 54 3.42 -3.24 2.47
C PRO A 54 2.88 -2.24 3.49
N ALA A 55 3.47 -2.22 4.68
CA ALA A 55 3.03 -1.37 5.77
C ALA A 55 4.17 -0.48 6.29
N THR A 56 3.83 0.70 6.78
CA THR A 56 4.76 1.60 7.46
C THR A 56 4.38 1.78 8.91
N HIS A 57 5.38 1.71 9.80
CA HIS A 57 5.25 2.03 11.21
C HIS A 57 5.31 3.55 11.42
N ASN A 58 4.44 4.09 12.28
CA ASN A 58 4.28 5.51 12.53
C ASN A 58 4.28 6.33 11.24
N SER A 59 3.41 5.97 10.30
CA SER A 59 3.42 6.44 8.92
C SER A 59 3.41 7.97 8.80
N MET A 60 2.83 8.68 9.78
CA MET A 60 2.81 10.14 9.79
C MET A 60 4.17 10.78 10.10
N ALA A 61 5.05 10.10 10.83
CA ALA A 61 6.26 10.68 11.41
C ALA A 61 7.38 10.71 10.36
N ASN A 62 7.50 11.82 9.64
CA ASN A 62 8.32 11.86 8.44
C ASN A 62 9.28 13.06 8.32
N ALA A 63 10.40 12.84 7.64
CA ALA A 63 11.45 13.85 7.46
C ALA A 63 11.04 14.99 6.52
N ASP A 64 10.30 14.70 5.45
CA ASP A 64 9.85 15.67 4.45
C ASP A 64 9.00 16.80 5.06
N GLU A 65 8.24 16.50 6.11
CA GLU A 65 7.41 17.45 6.86
C GLU A 65 8.09 17.97 8.13
N GLY A 66 9.38 17.68 8.33
CA GLY A 66 10.22 18.28 9.37
C GLY A 66 10.04 17.70 10.77
N TRP A 67 9.53 16.47 10.90
CA TRP A 67 9.41 15.80 12.19
C TRP A 67 10.78 15.49 12.80
N LEU A 68 10.91 15.65 14.11
CA LEU A 68 12.10 15.26 14.88
C LEU A 68 11.98 13.78 15.27
N GLY A 69 12.98 12.98 14.89
CA GLY A 69 12.96 11.53 15.09
C GLY A 69 11.92 10.81 14.21
N PRO A 70 11.93 11.03 12.88
CA PRO A 70 10.96 10.42 11.99
C PRO A 70 11.13 8.90 11.92
N ASN A 71 10.04 8.21 11.60
CA ASN A 71 10.03 6.79 11.26
C ASN A 71 10.05 6.55 9.75
N GLN A 72 9.74 7.58 8.95
CA GLN A 72 9.71 7.51 7.49
C GLN A 72 10.47 8.70 6.88
N THR A 73 11.00 8.57 5.67
CA THR A 73 11.51 9.74 4.95
C THR A 73 10.36 10.60 4.44
N HIS A 74 9.37 9.94 3.83
CA HIS A 74 8.30 10.60 3.08
C HIS A 74 6.97 10.66 3.84
N GLY A 75 6.16 11.69 3.56
CA GLY A 75 4.81 11.83 4.11
C GLY A 75 3.80 10.81 3.56
N LEU A 76 2.60 10.80 4.14
CA LEU A 76 1.55 9.80 3.86
C LEU A 76 1.19 9.67 2.38
N ALA A 77 1.06 10.81 1.67
CA ALA A 77 0.69 10.83 0.26
C ALA A 77 1.72 10.06 -0.59
N ARG A 78 3.00 10.31 -0.34
CA ARG A 78 4.08 9.69 -1.11
C ARG A 78 4.24 8.21 -0.78
N GLN A 79 4.06 7.80 0.48
CA GLN A 79 4.02 6.39 0.87
C GLN A 79 2.93 5.63 0.08
N LEU A 80 1.73 6.21 0.00
CA LEU A 80 0.62 5.63 -0.78
C LEU A 80 0.95 5.59 -2.28
N ASP A 81 1.48 6.67 -2.87
CA ASP A 81 1.85 6.68 -4.29
C ASP A 81 2.94 5.65 -4.64
N ASP A 82 3.86 5.38 -3.72
CA ASP A 82 4.94 4.42 -3.93
C ASP A 82 4.48 2.96 -3.78
N GLY A 83 3.30 2.70 -3.21
CA GLY A 83 2.73 1.35 -3.10
C GLY A 83 2.49 0.84 -1.69
N VAL A 84 2.72 1.65 -0.65
CA VAL A 84 2.30 1.31 0.72
C VAL A 84 0.78 1.25 0.78
N ARG A 85 0.22 0.19 1.39
CA ARG A 85 -1.23 -0.02 1.47
C ARG A 85 -1.74 -0.30 2.87
N ALA A 86 -0.84 -0.30 3.85
CA ALA A 86 -1.20 -0.31 5.25
C ALA A 86 -0.41 0.78 5.99
N LEU A 87 -1.12 1.62 6.74
CA LEU A 87 -0.54 2.71 7.50
C LEU A 87 -0.79 2.44 8.98
N LEU A 88 0.27 2.42 9.79
CA LEU A 88 0.16 2.39 11.25
C LEU A 88 0.32 3.83 11.73
N ILE A 89 -0.72 4.37 12.37
CA ILE A 89 -0.75 5.75 12.86
C ILE A 89 -1.11 5.82 14.34
N ASP A 90 -0.79 6.94 14.96
CA ASP A 90 -0.98 7.22 16.37
C ASP A 90 -1.86 8.43 16.47
N THR A 91 -2.86 8.39 17.35
CA THR A 91 -3.77 9.53 17.55
C THR A 91 -3.69 10.03 18.96
N HIS A 92 -3.60 11.35 19.13
CA HIS A 92 -3.44 12.00 20.43
C HIS A 92 -4.33 13.25 20.55
N ALA A 93 -4.74 13.54 21.78
CA ALA A 93 -5.31 14.83 22.13
C ALA A 93 -4.18 15.84 22.36
N TRP A 94 -4.15 16.92 21.58
CA TRP A 94 -3.14 17.98 21.73
C TRP A 94 -3.70 19.33 21.32
N ASN A 95 -3.31 20.40 22.03
CA ASN A 95 -3.80 21.77 21.80
C ASN A 95 -5.33 21.91 21.65
N GLY A 96 -6.09 21.07 22.35
CA GLY A 96 -7.56 21.09 22.31
C GLY A 96 -8.17 20.44 21.07
N GLY A 97 -7.40 19.72 20.26
CA GLY A 97 -7.85 18.98 19.08
C GLY A 97 -7.29 17.56 19.00
N ALA A 98 -7.70 16.84 17.95
CA ALA A 98 -7.22 15.51 17.60
C ALA A 98 -6.05 15.63 16.60
N TYR A 99 -4.93 15.00 16.92
CA TYR A 99 -3.69 15.08 16.14
C TYR A 99 -3.10 13.68 15.92
N LEU A 100 -2.35 13.55 14.85
CA LEU A 100 -1.34 12.53 14.67
C LEU A 100 -0.04 13.05 15.28
N CYS A 101 0.57 12.28 16.18
CA CYS A 101 1.94 12.51 16.64
C CYS A 101 2.52 11.23 17.23
N HIS A 102 3.85 11.10 17.31
CA HIS A 102 4.50 9.93 17.89
C HIS A 102 5.04 10.30 19.28
N GLY A 103 4.22 10.07 20.30
CA GLY A 103 4.51 10.40 21.70
C GLY A 103 4.44 11.90 22.02
N VAL A 104 5.45 12.69 21.64
CA VAL A 104 5.55 14.12 21.97
C VAL A 104 5.17 14.98 20.75
N CYS A 105 3.96 15.53 20.73
CA CYS A 105 3.44 16.28 19.58
C CYS A 105 4.26 17.55 19.22
N GLU A 106 5.05 18.11 20.14
CA GLU A 106 5.99 19.21 19.85
C GLU A 106 7.13 18.80 18.90
N PHE A 107 7.43 17.51 18.79
CA PHE A 107 8.47 16.98 17.89
C PHE A 107 7.96 16.76 16.47
N GLY A 108 6.65 16.73 16.30
CA GLY A 108 6.01 16.59 15.01
C GLY A 108 4.54 16.30 15.24
N ASN A 109 3.69 16.98 14.48
CA ASN A 109 2.26 16.79 14.57
C ASN A 109 1.59 17.13 13.23
N LEU A 110 0.46 16.49 13.00
CA LEU A 110 -0.45 16.77 11.90
C LEU A 110 -1.88 16.68 12.45
N PRO A 111 -2.78 17.66 12.23
CA PRO A 111 -4.17 17.49 12.63
C PRO A 111 -4.74 16.19 12.06
N LEU A 112 -5.47 15.42 12.88
CA LEU A 112 -5.96 14.10 12.46
C LEU A 112 -6.80 14.19 11.18
N VAL A 113 -7.66 15.21 11.10
CA VAL A 113 -8.48 15.45 9.91
C VAL A 113 -7.62 15.69 8.67
N ASP A 114 -6.47 16.36 8.77
CA ASP A 114 -5.59 16.64 7.64
C ASP A 114 -4.88 15.36 7.16
N GLY A 115 -4.41 14.52 8.09
CA GLY A 115 -3.84 13.21 7.74
C GLY A 115 -4.86 12.28 7.09
N LEU A 116 -6.09 12.23 7.60
CA LEU A 116 -7.18 11.46 7.00
C LEU A 116 -7.62 12.02 5.63
N THR A 117 -7.53 13.35 5.46
CA THR A 117 -7.83 14.06 4.20
C THR A 117 -6.87 13.65 3.09
N VAL A 118 -5.59 13.37 3.40
CA VAL A 118 -4.61 12.80 2.47
C VAL A 118 -5.02 11.41 2.01
N ILE A 119 -5.47 10.54 2.92
CA ILE A 119 -5.95 9.18 2.58
C ILE A 119 -7.19 9.28 1.68
N ARG A 120 -8.13 10.17 2.00
CA ARG A 120 -9.32 10.41 1.17
C ARG A 120 -8.94 10.88 -0.25
N GLU A 121 -8.01 11.83 -0.38
CA GLU A 121 -7.53 12.32 -1.68
C GLU A 121 -6.90 11.20 -2.52
N PHE A 122 -6.10 10.33 -1.88
CA PHE A 122 -5.56 9.15 -2.55
C PHE A 122 -6.69 8.23 -3.03
N LEU A 123 -7.66 7.89 -2.19
CA LEU A 123 -8.76 7.00 -2.58
C LEU A 123 -9.67 7.62 -3.65
N ASP A 124 -9.88 8.94 -3.65
CA ASP A 124 -10.60 9.66 -4.71
C ASP A 124 -9.90 9.50 -6.07
N GLY A 125 -8.56 9.64 -6.09
CA GLY A 125 -7.76 9.52 -7.32
C GLY A 125 -7.53 8.09 -7.81
N HIS A 126 -7.71 7.10 -6.94
CA HIS A 126 -7.30 5.72 -7.21
C HIS A 126 -8.43 4.72 -6.91
N PRO A 127 -9.39 4.52 -7.83
CA PRO A 127 -10.61 3.73 -7.59
C PRO A 127 -10.35 2.23 -7.37
N ASP A 128 -9.22 1.71 -7.84
CA ASP A 128 -8.85 0.29 -7.72
C ASP A 128 -7.89 0.00 -6.54
N GLU A 129 -7.79 0.95 -5.61
CA GLU A 129 -6.91 0.87 -4.45
C GLU A 129 -7.72 0.79 -3.14
N LEU A 130 -7.27 -0.09 -2.23
CA LEU A 130 -7.75 -0.26 -0.87
C LEU A 130 -6.61 -0.03 0.11
N VAL A 131 -6.90 0.73 1.17
CA VAL A 131 -5.96 1.05 2.26
C VAL A 131 -6.42 0.41 3.56
N ILE A 132 -5.47 -0.11 4.35
CA ILE A 132 -5.68 -0.55 5.72
C ILE A 132 -5.06 0.50 6.65
N LEU A 133 -5.81 0.93 7.66
CA LEU A 133 -5.36 1.88 8.66
C LEU A 133 -5.41 1.21 10.04
N VAL A 134 -4.24 1.01 10.63
CA VAL A 134 -4.11 0.54 12.02
C VAL A 134 -3.81 1.76 12.88
N ILE A 135 -4.58 1.97 13.94
CA ILE A 135 -4.47 3.16 14.78
C ILE A 135 -4.11 2.75 16.21
N GLU A 136 -2.95 3.20 16.68
CA GLU A 136 -2.65 3.29 18.10
C GLU A 136 -3.44 4.48 18.68
N ASP A 137 -4.60 4.18 19.25
CA ASP A 137 -5.53 5.20 19.72
C ASP A 137 -5.26 5.65 21.16
N HIS A 138 -4.82 6.91 21.31
CA HIS A 138 -4.80 7.65 22.59
C HIS A 138 -5.93 8.69 22.66
N LEU A 139 -6.88 8.63 21.74
CA LEU A 139 -8.12 9.39 21.73
C LEU A 139 -9.29 8.50 22.18
N ASP A 140 -10.29 9.13 22.80
CA ASP A 140 -11.61 8.51 22.88
C ASP A 140 -12.21 8.34 21.47
N THR A 141 -13.18 7.43 21.34
CA THR A 141 -13.80 7.09 20.04
C THR A 141 -14.41 8.29 19.32
N ALA A 142 -15.09 9.20 20.03
CA ALA A 142 -15.85 10.28 19.41
C ALA A 142 -14.96 11.26 18.59
N PRO A 143 -13.85 11.81 19.14
CA PRO A 143 -12.92 12.62 18.35
C PRO A 143 -12.41 11.95 17.09
N THR A 144 -12.13 10.65 17.14
CA THR A 144 -11.68 9.89 15.97
C THR A 144 -12.80 9.78 14.94
N VAL A 145 -14.01 9.36 15.34
CA VAL A 145 -15.17 9.27 14.45
C VAL A 145 -15.51 10.63 13.81
N ASP A 146 -15.49 11.71 14.59
CA ASP A 146 -15.73 13.06 14.10
C ASP A 146 -14.70 13.47 13.03
N ALA A 147 -13.43 13.10 13.22
CA ALA A 147 -12.38 13.38 12.24
C ALA A 147 -12.57 12.60 10.93
N PHE A 148 -13.00 11.34 10.98
CA PHE A 148 -13.33 10.53 9.79
C PHE A 148 -14.49 11.12 9.00
N THR A 149 -15.54 11.59 9.68
CA THR A 149 -16.65 12.28 9.03
C THR A 149 -16.20 13.62 8.46
N ALA A 150 -15.40 14.40 9.20
CA ALA A 150 -14.90 15.69 8.75
C ALA A 150 -13.96 15.58 7.53
N SER A 151 -13.18 14.50 7.42
CA SER A 151 -12.32 14.24 6.27
C SER A 151 -13.06 13.67 5.07
N GLY A 152 -14.37 13.37 5.20
CA GLY A 152 -15.19 12.81 4.13
C GLY A 152 -14.92 11.34 3.83
N LEU A 153 -14.42 10.57 4.81
CA LEU A 153 -14.10 9.14 4.62
C LEU A 153 -15.30 8.20 4.79
N ASP A 154 -16.47 8.69 5.21
CA ASP A 154 -17.62 7.84 5.56
C ASP A 154 -18.00 6.82 4.48
N GLY A 155 -17.93 7.22 3.20
CA GLY A 155 -18.28 6.37 2.06
C GLY A 155 -17.26 5.26 1.75
N TYR A 156 -16.08 5.30 2.35
CA TYR A 156 -14.97 4.39 2.10
C TYR A 156 -14.90 3.25 3.12
N LEU A 157 -15.61 3.35 4.24
CA LEU A 157 -15.37 2.52 5.40
C LEU A 157 -15.86 1.09 5.20
N LEU A 158 -14.91 0.16 5.13
CA LEU A 158 -15.18 -1.27 5.11
C LEU A 158 -15.50 -1.74 6.52
N THR A 159 -16.59 -2.50 6.67
CA THR A 159 -16.94 -3.22 7.90
C THR A 159 -16.69 -4.71 7.71
N LEU A 160 -15.99 -5.33 8.65
CA LEU A 160 -15.80 -6.77 8.73
C LEU A 160 -16.76 -7.35 9.76
N PRO A 161 -17.76 -8.16 9.35
CA PRO A 161 -18.63 -8.82 10.30
C PRO A 161 -17.83 -9.82 11.18
N PRO A 162 -18.04 -9.84 12.51
CA PRO A 162 -17.34 -10.77 13.38
C PRO A 162 -17.57 -12.24 12.98
N GLY A 163 -16.47 -13.00 12.85
CA GLY A 163 -16.52 -14.43 12.51
C GLY A 163 -16.74 -14.73 11.02
N GLU A 164 -16.89 -13.71 10.18
CA GLU A 164 -16.93 -13.88 8.72
C GLU A 164 -15.53 -13.71 8.11
N ARG A 165 -15.33 -14.29 6.92
CA ARG A 165 -14.10 -14.09 6.16
C ARG A 165 -14.08 -12.67 5.58
N PRO A 166 -12.91 -12.02 5.48
CA PRO A 166 -12.80 -10.77 4.76
C PRO A 166 -13.26 -10.90 3.29
N PRO A 167 -13.75 -9.81 2.68
CA PRO A 167 -14.21 -9.83 1.30
C PRO A 167 -13.05 -10.10 0.32
N VAL A 168 -13.40 -10.49 -0.90
CA VAL A 168 -12.51 -10.42 -2.07
C VAL A 168 -12.19 -8.95 -2.36
N LEU A 169 -10.95 -8.64 -2.70
CA LEU A 169 -10.50 -7.27 -2.94
C LEU A 169 -11.33 -6.58 -4.02
N ALA A 170 -11.56 -7.21 -5.17
CA ALA A 170 -12.41 -6.63 -6.22
C ALA A 170 -13.83 -6.34 -5.75
N ASP A 171 -14.44 -7.21 -4.93
CA ASP A 171 -15.79 -6.99 -4.40
C ASP A 171 -15.85 -5.78 -3.46
N ALA A 172 -14.83 -5.59 -2.61
CA ALA A 172 -14.72 -4.42 -1.74
C ALA A 172 -14.52 -3.12 -2.53
N LEU A 173 -13.70 -3.17 -3.59
CA LEU A 173 -13.49 -2.04 -4.50
C LEU A 173 -14.77 -1.67 -5.26
N ASP A 174 -15.50 -2.67 -5.78
CA ASP A 174 -16.77 -2.47 -6.50
C ASP A 174 -17.90 -1.95 -5.60
N ALA A 175 -17.87 -2.31 -4.31
CA ALA A 175 -18.77 -1.76 -3.31
C ALA A 175 -18.39 -0.33 -2.85
N GLY A 176 -17.21 0.16 -3.23
CA GLY A 176 -16.70 1.46 -2.80
C GLY A 176 -16.16 1.52 -1.36
N THR A 177 -16.23 0.42 -0.60
CA THR A 177 -15.70 0.31 0.77
C THR A 177 -14.22 -0.05 0.75
N ARG A 178 -13.37 0.97 0.57
CA ARG A 178 -11.93 0.86 0.26
C ARG A 178 -10.99 1.27 1.39
N LEU A 179 -11.50 1.42 2.61
CA LEU A 179 -10.71 1.73 3.80
C LEU A 179 -11.10 0.81 4.96
N LEU A 180 -10.18 -0.08 5.36
CA LEU A 180 -10.33 -0.90 6.56
C LEU A 180 -9.65 -0.19 7.74
N VAL A 181 -10.40 0.12 8.80
CA VAL A 181 -9.88 0.78 10.00
C VAL A 181 -9.86 -0.20 11.17
N ALA A 182 -8.74 -0.28 11.88
CA ALA A 182 -8.59 -1.12 13.07
C ALA A 182 -7.82 -0.38 14.17
N LEU A 183 -8.34 -0.43 15.39
CA LEU A 183 -7.86 0.34 16.55
C LEU A 183 -7.21 -0.60 17.57
N GLU A 184 -6.10 -0.20 18.17
CA GLU A 184 -5.41 -1.01 19.17
C GLU A 184 -6.19 -1.15 20.49
N SER A 185 -6.93 -0.13 20.89
CA SER A 185 -7.73 -0.08 22.12
C SER A 185 -9.22 0.08 21.83
N GLY A 186 -9.57 0.89 20.84
CA GLY A 186 -10.93 1.21 20.43
C GLY A 186 -11.78 -0.01 20.04
N ARG A 187 -13.10 0.11 20.20
CA ARG A 187 -14.09 -0.95 19.88
C ARG A 187 -15.36 -0.34 19.27
N PRO A 188 -16.15 -1.10 18.49
CA PRO A 188 -17.45 -0.64 18.02
C PRO A 188 -18.39 -0.25 19.18
N PRO A 189 -19.33 0.69 18.99
CA PRO A 189 -19.69 1.37 17.73
C PRO A 189 -18.79 2.57 17.36
N PRO A 190 -18.80 3.02 16.08
CA PRO A 190 -19.59 2.50 14.94
C PRO A 190 -19.06 1.15 14.41
N ALA A 191 -19.83 0.48 13.54
CA ALA A 191 -19.54 -0.90 13.13
C ALA A 191 -18.19 -1.07 12.41
N TRP A 192 -17.73 -0.06 11.67
CA TRP A 192 -16.44 -0.03 10.98
C TRP A 192 -15.25 0.20 11.92
N TYR A 193 -15.49 0.55 13.20
CA TYR A 193 -14.47 0.90 14.19
C TYR A 193 -13.93 -0.37 14.88
N HIS A 194 -13.21 -1.20 14.12
CA HIS A 194 -12.81 -2.53 14.59
C HIS A 194 -11.76 -2.47 15.70
N HIS A 195 -11.88 -3.34 16.69
CA HIS A 195 -10.76 -3.62 17.60
C HIS A 195 -9.77 -4.54 16.88
N VAL A 196 -8.55 -4.07 16.63
CA VAL A 196 -7.57 -4.78 15.79
C VAL A 196 -7.27 -6.17 16.35
N TRP A 197 -7.22 -6.35 17.66
CA TRP A 197 -6.94 -7.66 18.28
C TRP A 197 -8.11 -8.64 18.23
N ASP A 198 -9.28 -8.26 17.71
CA ASP A 198 -10.33 -9.24 17.39
C ASP A 198 -10.12 -9.85 15.99
N TYR A 199 -9.38 -9.16 15.11
CA TYR A 199 -9.14 -9.54 13.71
C TYR A 199 -7.68 -9.84 13.37
N ALA A 200 -6.75 -9.46 14.23
CA ALA A 200 -5.32 -9.62 14.00
C ALA A 200 -4.56 -10.04 15.26
N PHE A 201 -3.32 -10.45 15.04
CA PHE A 201 -2.28 -10.61 16.04
C PHE A 201 -0.95 -10.13 15.44
N ASP A 202 0.06 -9.91 16.29
CA ASP A 202 1.35 -9.40 15.84
C ASP A 202 2.56 -10.10 16.47
N THR A 203 3.74 -9.83 15.90
CA THR A 203 5.03 -10.06 16.58
C THR A 203 5.38 -8.91 17.51
N PRO A 204 6.36 -9.06 18.43
CA PRO A 204 6.90 -7.93 19.17
C PRO A 204 7.33 -6.80 18.23
N TYR A 205 7.26 -5.57 18.71
CA TYR A 205 7.52 -4.34 17.94
C TYR A 205 8.71 -3.52 18.50
N SER A 206 9.47 -4.08 19.43
CA SER A 206 10.61 -3.39 20.04
C SER A 206 11.83 -4.29 19.99
N PHE A 207 12.66 -4.09 18.96
CA PHE A 207 13.92 -4.81 18.78
C PHE A 207 15.09 -3.84 18.82
N ASP A 208 16.15 -4.20 19.52
CA ASP A 208 17.38 -3.42 19.62
C ASP A 208 18.47 -3.89 18.64
N SER A 209 18.32 -5.09 18.06
CA SER A 209 19.18 -5.60 16.99
C SER A 209 18.44 -6.58 16.07
N PRO A 210 18.95 -6.84 14.84
CA PRO A 210 18.37 -7.81 13.93
C PRO A 210 18.34 -9.24 14.50
N GLU A 211 19.31 -9.60 15.34
CA GLU A 211 19.40 -10.92 15.99
C GLU A 211 18.32 -11.11 17.07
N ALA A 212 17.74 -10.03 17.58
CA ALA A 212 16.66 -10.07 18.55
C ALA A 212 15.28 -10.34 17.90
N PHE A 213 15.18 -10.30 16.57
CA PHE A 213 13.94 -10.58 15.86
C PHE A 213 13.37 -11.95 16.25
N SER A 214 12.11 -11.95 16.67
CA SER A 214 11.37 -13.15 17.01
C SER A 214 10.09 -13.27 16.19
N CYS A 215 9.56 -14.49 16.15
CA CYS A 215 8.25 -14.83 15.63
C CYS A 215 7.30 -15.23 16.76
N GLU A 216 7.57 -14.77 17.99
CA GLU A 216 6.61 -14.96 19.09
C GLU A 216 5.37 -14.13 18.82
N CYS A 217 4.22 -14.61 19.26
CA CYS A 217 3.02 -13.77 19.26
C CYS A 217 3.09 -12.81 20.45
N ASN A 218 2.81 -11.53 20.20
CA ASN A 218 2.87 -10.46 21.18
C ASN A 218 1.46 -10.03 21.64
N ARG A 219 0.66 -9.46 20.73
CA ARG A 219 -0.72 -9.05 20.99
C ARG A 219 -1.69 -9.88 20.15
N GLY A 220 -2.93 -10.00 20.62
CA GLY A 220 -3.96 -10.77 19.91
C GLY A 220 -3.69 -12.28 19.83
N CYS A 221 -2.95 -12.89 20.76
CA CYS A 221 -2.56 -14.30 20.63
C CYS A 221 -3.67 -15.32 20.86
N ALA A 222 -4.70 -14.94 21.63
CA ALA A 222 -5.83 -15.81 21.89
C ALA A 222 -6.63 -16.05 20.60
N GLY A 223 -6.79 -17.32 20.22
CA GLY A 223 -7.54 -17.74 19.02
C GLY A 223 -6.94 -17.23 17.71
N ARG A 224 -5.64 -16.93 17.67
CA ARG A 224 -4.96 -16.34 16.50
C ARG A 224 -5.14 -17.17 15.22
N GLU A 225 -5.33 -18.47 15.34
CA GLU A 225 -5.51 -19.40 14.22
C GLU A 225 -6.81 -19.15 13.43
N ALA A 226 -7.77 -18.43 14.03
CA ALA A 226 -9.02 -18.04 13.40
C ALA A 226 -9.05 -16.58 12.95
N LYS A 227 -7.99 -15.81 13.20
CA LYS A 227 -7.94 -14.40 12.85
C LYS A 227 -7.57 -14.20 11.39
N PRO A 228 -8.14 -13.22 10.69
CA PRO A 228 -7.82 -12.99 9.28
C PRO A 228 -6.45 -12.37 9.02
N PHE A 229 -5.87 -11.64 9.97
CA PHE A 229 -4.66 -10.87 9.71
C PHE A 229 -3.52 -11.18 10.69
N PHE A 230 -2.29 -11.13 10.16
CA PHE A 230 -1.06 -11.14 10.94
C PHE A 230 -0.21 -9.91 10.60
N LEU A 231 0.10 -9.11 11.62
CA LEU A 231 1.00 -7.96 11.55
C LEU A 231 2.43 -8.37 11.94
N LEU A 232 3.33 -8.36 10.96
CA LEU A 232 4.76 -8.57 11.17
C LEU A 232 5.44 -7.23 11.40
N ASN A 233 5.88 -6.98 12.63
CA ASN A 233 6.66 -5.80 12.99
C ASN A 233 8.15 -6.04 12.68
N HIS A 234 8.69 -5.29 11.72
CA HIS A 234 10.05 -5.46 11.20
C HIS A 234 10.83 -4.15 11.16
N PHE A 235 11.25 -3.69 12.33
CA PHE A 235 12.07 -2.49 12.47
C PHE A 235 12.90 -2.57 13.76
N ILE A 236 13.98 -1.79 13.81
CA ILE A 236 14.85 -1.65 14.97
C ILE A 236 14.54 -0.31 15.62
N THR A 237 14.32 -0.32 16.93
CA THR A 237 14.02 0.90 17.69
C THR A 237 15.02 1.06 18.83
N ARG A 238 15.92 2.03 18.68
CA ARG A 238 16.90 2.43 19.71
C ARG A 238 16.63 3.86 20.17
N GLY A 239 15.40 4.10 20.60
CA GLY A 239 14.88 5.41 21.01
C GLY A 239 14.20 6.20 19.88
N ILE A 240 14.76 6.20 18.68
CA ILE A 240 14.17 6.76 17.46
C ILE A 240 14.37 5.79 16.28
N GLY A 241 13.62 6.00 15.21
CA GLY A 241 13.89 5.35 13.92
C GLY A 241 15.27 5.71 13.38
N SER A 242 15.90 4.78 12.67
CA SER A 242 17.23 4.96 12.07
C SER A 242 17.23 4.50 10.62
N VAL A 243 17.61 5.41 9.71
CA VAL A 243 17.78 5.12 8.27
C VAL A 243 18.82 4.00 8.07
N ASP A 244 19.91 4.01 8.83
CA ASP A 244 20.96 2.99 8.72
C ASP A 244 20.47 1.61 9.19
N ASP A 245 19.65 1.57 10.25
CA ASP A 245 19.08 0.31 10.73
C ASP A 245 18.06 -0.23 9.72
N ALA A 246 17.19 0.64 9.19
CA ALA A 246 16.24 0.29 8.13
C ALA A 246 16.95 -0.22 6.88
N ALA A 247 18.00 0.49 6.42
CA ALA A 247 18.82 0.07 5.29
C ALA A 247 19.52 -1.28 5.53
N ALA A 248 19.76 -1.70 6.77
CA ALA A 248 20.28 -3.02 7.10
C ALA A 248 19.18 -4.09 7.12
N VAL A 249 18.05 -3.84 7.78
CA VAL A 249 17.04 -4.88 8.05
C VAL A 249 15.99 -5.03 6.96
N ASN A 250 15.68 -3.99 6.20
CA ASN A 250 14.66 -4.03 5.15
C ASN A 250 15.16 -4.68 3.84
N GLN A 251 16.44 -5.06 3.78
CA GLN A 251 17.00 -5.79 2.65
C GLN A 251 16.28 -7.13 2.48
N ARG A 252 16.08 -7.55 1.22
CA ARG A 252 15.36 -8.77 0.88
C ARG A 252 15.86 -9.98 1.67
N GLU A 253 17.18 -10.15 1.79
CA GLU A 253 17.77 -11.29 2.51
C GLU A 253 17.35 -11.35 3.98
N VAL A 254 17.15 -10.22 4.64
CA VAL A 254 16.75 -10.16 6.05
C VAL A 254 15.23 -10.21 6.17
N LEU A 255 14.53 -9.33 5.46
CA LEU A 255 13.08 -9.17 5.56
C LEU A 255 12.33 -10.40 5.05
N LEU A 256 12.66 -10.93 3.87
CA LEU A 256 11.99 -12.11 3.31
C LEU A 256 12.27 -13.35 4.15
N THR A 257 13.53 -13.55 4.58
CA THR A 257 13.90 -14.69 5.42
C THR A 257 13.09 -14.70 6.71
N ARG A 258 12.96 -13.53 7.36
CA ARG A 258 12.15 -13.41 8.57
C ARG A 258 10.66 -13.64 8.28
N ALA A 259 10.11 -13.00 7.24
CA ALA A 259 8.70 -13.15 6.90
C ALA A 259 8.31 -14.61 6.66
N LEU A 260 9.13 -15.35 5.90
CA LEU A 260 8.93 -16.78 5.65
C LEU A 260 9.09 -17.63 6.93
N ALA A 261 10.09 -17.34 7.76
CA ALA A 261 10.28 -18.04 9.03
C ALA A 261 9.10 -17.83 9.98
N CYS A 262 8.59 -16.60 10.09
CA CYS A 262 7.44 -16.30 10.93
C CYS A 262 6.15 -16.88 10.35
N GLN A 263 5.99 -16.90 9.03
CA GLN A 263 4.87 -17.57 8.38
C GLN A 263 4.83 -19.06 8.71
N GLU A 264 5.98 -19.75 8.64
CA GLU A 264 6.09 -21.16 9.00
C GLU A 264 5.82 -21.38 10.50
N ALA A 265 6.44 -20.59 11.36
CA ALA A 265 6.34 -20.74 12.82
C ALA A 265 4.93 -20.46 13.35
N LEU A 266 4.23 -19.48 12.77
CA LEU A 266 2.91 -19.03 13.24
C LEU A 266 1.76 -19.62 12.44
N GLY A 267 2.04 -20.26 11.29
CA GLY A 267 1.04 -20.85 10.42
C GLY A 267 0.12 -19.82 9.75
N HIS A 268 0.62 -18.59 9.54
CA HIS A 268 -0.17 -17.47 9.04
C HIS A 268 0.62 -16.65 8.02
N LEU A 269 -0.03 -16.23 6.94
CA LEU A 269 0.55 -15.27 6.00
C LEU A 269 0.82 -13.94 6.73
N PRO A 270 2.00 -13.31 6.62
CA PRO A 270 2.24 -11.99 7.21
C PRO A 270 1.52 -10.92 6.38
N ASN A 271 0.23 -10.72 6.66
CA ASN A 271 -0.63 -9.84 5.89
C ASN A 271 -0.16 -8.38 5.92
N LEU A 272 0.29 -7.88 7.05
CA LEU A 272 0.82 -6.51 7.17
C LEU A 272 2.30 -6.61 7.50
N VAL A 273 3.18 -6.17 6.59
CA VAL A 273 4.63 -6.17 6.83
C VAL A 273 5.08 -4.75 7.11
N ALA A 274 5.20 -4.40 8.40
CA ALA A 274 5.46 -3.05 8.86
C ALA A 274 6.96 -2.79 9.06
N VAL A 275 7.45 -1.71 8.46
CA VAL A 275 8.85 -1.27 8.57
C VAL A 275 8.95 0.23 8.87
N ASP A 276 10.12 0.63 9.36
CA ASP A 276 10.60 2.03 9.32
C ASP A 276 11.33 2.29 8.00
N PHE A 277 11.25 3.52 7.48
CA PHE A 277 11.85 4.00 6.24
C PHE A 277 11.64 3.03 5.07
N TYR A 278 10.40 2.86 4.64
CA TYR A 278 9.99 1.85 3.65
C TYR A 278 10.80 1.87 2.34
N GLU A 279 11.33 3.03 1.96
CA GLU A 279 12.12 3.23 0.75
C GLU A 279 13.57 2.73 0.90
N GLN A 280 14.01 2.48 2.12
CA GLN A 280 15.29 1.84 2.41
C GLN A 280 15.08 0.33 2.31
N GLY A 281 15.63 -0.30 1.26
CA GLY A 281 15.57 -1.75 1.07
C GLY A 281 14.42 -2.20 0.14
N ASP A 282 13.89 -3.40 0.40
CA ASP A 282 13.14 -4.17 -0.59
C ASP A 282 11.67 -4.43 -0.18
N LEU A 283 11.09 -3.65 0.73
CA LEU A 283 9.75 -3.90 1.29
C LEU A 283 8.70 -4.23 0.20
N LEU A 284 8.57 -3.36 -0.81
CA LEU A 284 7.59 -3.52 -1.88
C LEU A 284 7.85 -4.77 -2.72
N ALA A 285 9.12 -5.07 -3.00
CA ALA A 285 9.52 -6.25 -3.75
C ALA A 285 9.28 -7.54 -2.95
N VAL A 286 9.55 -7.53 -1.65
CA VAL A 286 9.27 -8.65 -0.74
C VAL A 286 7.77 -8.91 -0.62
N ALA A 287 6.96 -7.86 -0.46
CA ALA A 287 5.50 -8.01 -0.44
C ALA A 287 4.97 -8.57 -1.76
N ALA A 288 5.49 -8.11 -2.91
CA ALA A 288 5.14 -8.68 -4.21
C ALA A 288 5.53 -10.17 -4.31
N GLU A 289 6.72 -10.55 -3.83
CA GLU A 289 7.19 -11.93 -3.80
C GLU A 289 6.32 -12.82 -2.90
N LEU A 290 5.98 -12.36 -1.70
CA LEU A 290 5.08 -13.07 -0.78
C LEU A 290 3.65 -13.20 -1.32
N ASN A 291 3.22 -12.22 -2.11
CA ASN A 291 1.98 -12.32 -2.88
C ASN A 291 2.10 -13.23 -4.10
N GLY A 292 3.29 -13.65 -4.52
CA GLY A 292 3.48 -14.44 -5.74
C GLY A 292 3.13 -13.66 -7.02
N VAL A 293 3.38 -12.34 -7.03
CA VAL A 293 3.17 -11.46 -8.20
C VAL A 293 4.52 -10.92 -8.70
N VAL A 294 4.65 -10.63 -10.00
CA VAL A 294 5.96 -10.32 -10.62
C VAL A 294 6.20 -8.80 -10.71
N SER A 295 7.28 -8.33 -10.04
CA SER A 295 7.88 -6.97 -9.96
C SER A 295 6.95 -5.78 -9.60
N ALA A 296 7.48 -4.88 -8.76
CA ALA A 296 6.79 -3.73 -8.16
C ALA A 296 5.93 -2.92 -9.17
N PRO A 297 4.82 -2.31 -8.72
CA PRO A 297 3.94 -1.57 -9.62
C PRO A 297 4.73 -0.46 -10.30
N ALA A 298 4.38 -0.15 -11.56
CA ALA A 298 4.69 1.19 -12.05
C ALA A 298 3.96 2.18 -11.11
N PRO A 299 4.61 3.30 -10.69
CA PRO A 299 3.97 4.28 -9.82
C PRO A 299 2.61 4.69 -10.41
N SER A 300 1.62 4.87 -9.55
CA SER A 300 0.32 5.39 -9.94
C SER A 300 0.52 6.72 -10.66
N ARG A 301 -0.12 6.86 -11.83
CA ARG A 301 -0.20 8.13 -12.54
C ARG A 301 -1.52 8.81 -12.24
#